data_AF-A0A0F9DS35-F1
#
_entry.id   AF-A0A0F9DS35-F1
#
_cell.length_a   1.000
_cell.length_b   1.000
_cell.length_c   1.000
_cell.angle_alpha   90.00
_cell.angle_beta   90.00
_cell.angle_gamma   90.00
#
_symmetry.space_group_name_H-M   'P 1'
#
loop_
_entity.id
_entity.type
_entity.pdbx_description
1 polymer ?
#
loop_
_entity_poly.entity_id
_entity_poly.type
_entity_poly.pdbx_seq_one_letter_code
_entity_poly.pdbx_strand_id
1 'polypeptide(L)'
;MALGYRQNDPVRDGTLEVDQIDSTRVDVFFVPPDHSLTAAGLDPKKARSYRTKLLEINGKDPSIIIQPISTFGDKDDFLKSKYGKIERIVLEDTGFMFPEFDDTVPSTLDEILAILEDLPPAFTKDYAFGLGLAKPYRFIIDAVDELTDCTEIVITSKRDTGPASNEKRFYISKKDFELARRSMNSIGNLAQTAVRAVRGAVAHNILAERLGIDLVEPQVGRHPYRKLFTAVSQGKEELSDDEQAAILNAMSNHAAEIAEAQPETLAKLRGDIELVTLEKLIQQYETMLGQKLAEDRWQAFF
;
A
#
# COMPACT_ATOMS: atom_id res chain seq x y z
N MET A 1 1.43 16.21 4.93
CA MET A 1 0.74 17.44 4.48
C MET A 1 -0.59 17.01 3.90
N ALA A 2 -1.67 17.33 4.60
CA ALA A 2 -3.02 17.14 4.10
C ALA A 2 -3.20 18.08 2.90
N LEU A 3 -3.54 17.53 1.74
CA LEU A 3 -4.08 18.35 0.65
C LEU A 3 -5.41 18.90 1.15
N GLY A 4 -5.38 20.13 1.65
CA GLY A 4 -6.60 20.89 1.88
C GLY A 4 -7.31 21.09 0.54
N TYR A 5 -8.61 20.81 0.54
CA TYR A 5 -9.60 21.24 -0.44
C TYR A 5 -9.08 21.30 -1.88
N ARG A 6 -9.16 20.17 -2.62
CA ARG A 6 -9.25 20.28 -4.07
C ARG A 6 -10.61 20.88 -4.39
N GLN A 7 -10.61 22.12 -4.85
CA GLN A 7 -11.79 22.68 -5.47
C GLN A 7 -12.06 21.84 -6.73
N ASN A 8 -13.14 21.06 -6.70
CA ASN A 8 -13.54 20.26 -7.84
C ASN A 8 -13.98 21.21 -8.96
N ASP A 9 -13.32 21.12 -10.11
CA ASP A 9 -13.67 21.88 -11.31
C ASP A 9 -14.65 21.03 -12.13
N PRO A 10 -15.93 21.40 -12.26
CA PRO A 10 -16.93 20.62 -12.99
C PRO A 10 -16.50 20.20 -14.40
N VAL A 11 -15.71 21.02 -15.09
CA VAL A 11 -15.26 20.75 -16.47
C VAL A 11 -14.21 19.65 -16.50
N ARG A 12 -13.38 19.56 -15.46
CA ARG A 12 -12.28 18.58 -15.35
C ARG A 12 -12.65 17.35 -14.54
N ASP A 13 -13.45 17.52 -13.49
CA ASP A 13 -13.64 16.53 -12.45
C ASP A 13 -15.03 15.87 -12.54
N GLY A 14 -15.93 16.43 -13.36
CA GLY A 14 -17.35 16.06 -13.39
C GLY A 14 -18.13 16.69 -12.26
N THR A 15 -19.39 16.27 -12.10
CA THR A 15 -20.26 16.75 -11.01
C THR A 15 -20.95 15.59 -10.30
N LEU A 16 -21.51 15.88 -9.13
CA LEU A 16 -22.40 14.96 -8.43
C LEU A 16 -23.85 15.44 -8.55
N GLU A 17 -24.77 14.50 -8.76
CA GLU A 17 -26.20 14.70 -8.61
C GLU A 17 -26.69 13.94 -7.37
N VAL A 18 -27.51 14.59 -6.56
CA VAL A 18 -28.08 14.02 -5.33
C VAL A 18 -29.56 13.77 -5.57
N ASP A 19 -29.96 12.50 -5.50
CA ASP A 19 -31.36 12.07 -5.58
C ASP A 19 -31.81 11.63 -4.19
N GLN A 20 -32.61 12.46 -3.51
CA GLN A 20 -33.26 12.06 -2.26
C GLN A 20 -34.41 11.10 -2.57
N ILE A 21 -34.27 9.84 -2.13
CA ILE A 21 -35.25 8.79 -2.39
C ILE A 21 -36.40 8.89 -1.38
N ASP A 22 -36.06 9.08 -0.10
CA ASP A 22 -36.99 9.32 1.00
C ASP A 22 -36.30 10.09 2.14
N SER A 23 -36.98 10.22 3.29
CA SER A 23 -36.44 10.95 4.45
C SER A 23 -35.21 10.28 5.09
N THR A 24 -34.91 9.04 4.73
CA THR A 24 -33.87 8.18 5.32
C THR A 24 -32.89 7.61 4.30
N ARG A 25 -33.02 7.93 3.01
CA ARG A 25 -32.14 7.42 1.96
C ARG A 25 -31.86 8.44 0.87
N VAL A 26 -30.58 8.56 0.52
CA VAL A 26 -30.08 9.39 -0.57
C VAL A 26 -29.14 8.59 -1.46
N ASP A 27 -29.33 8.72 -2.77
CA ASP A 27 -28.45 8.18 -3.79
C ASP A 27 -27.66 9.32 -4.45
N VAL A 28 -26.36 9.14 -4.62
CA VAL A 28 -25.49 10.12 -5.27
C VAL A 28 -24.93 9.53 -6.55
N PHE A 29 -25.05 10.28 -7.63
CA PHE A 29 -24.62 9.90 -8.97
C PHE A 29 -23.45 10.78 -9.43
N PHE A 30 -22.44 10.15 -10.03
CA PHE A 30 -21.40 10.83 -10.77
C PHE A 30 -21.91 11.17 -12.17
N VAL A 31 -21.81 12.43 -12.56
CA VAL A 31 -22.02 12.89 -13.94
C VAL A 31 -20.64 13.14 -14.56
N PRO A 32 -20.25 12.36 -15.58
CA PRO A 32 -18.93 12.49 -16.20
C PRO A 32 -18.79 13.82 -16.94
N PRO A 33 -17.59 14.43 -16.93
CA PRO A 33 -17.31 15.64 -17.69
C PRO A 33 -17.22 15.35 -19.20
N ASP A 34 -17.45 16.37 -20.02
CA ASP A 34 -17.50 16.28 -21.49
C ASP A 34 -16.25 15.64 -22.12
N HIS A 35 -15.06 15.96 -21.58
CA HIS A 35 -13.81 15.44 -22.13
C HIS A 35 -13.67 13.92 -21.89
N SER A 36 -14.12 13.41 -20.73
CA SER A 36 -14.14 11.96 -20.46
C SER A 36 -15.14 11.24 -21.37
N LEU A 37 -16.32 11.83 -21.59
CA LEU A 37 -17.30 11.27 -22.53
C LEU A 37 -16.73 11.22 -23.96
N THR A 38 -16.10 12.31 -24.40
CA THR A 38 -15.48 12.39 -25.73
C THR A 38 -14.37 11.35 -25.90
N ALA A 39 -13.50 11.18 -24.89
CA ALA A 39 -12.43 10.19 -24.90
C ALA A 39 -12.97 8.75 -24.99
N ALA A 40 -14.12 8.49 -24.35
CA ALA A 40 -14.82 7.20 -24.40
C ALA A 40 -15.67 7.00 -25.68
N GLY A 41 -15.69 7.97 -26.60
CA GLY A 41 -16.51 7.92 -27.82
C GLY A 41 -18.01 8.12 -27.57
N LEU A 42 -18.38 8.71 -26.43
CA LEU A 42 -19.76 9.01 -26.03
C LEU A 42 -20.14 10.46 -26.32
N ASP A 43 -21.43 10.72 -26.53
CA ASP A 43 -21.97 12.06 -26.80
C ASP A 43 -22.02 12.93 -25.52
N PRO A 44 -21.22 14.01 -25.42
CA PRO A 44 -21.21 14.88 -24.25
C PRO A 44 -22.56 15.54 -23.96
N LYS A 45 -23.39 15.78 -24.98
CA LYS A 45 -24.73 16.37 -24.80
C LYS A 45 -25.69 15.46 -24.02
N LYS A 46 -25.33 14.20 -23.86
CA LYS A 46 -26.09 13.18 -23.13
C LYS A 46 -25.43 12.81 -21.80
N ALA A 47 -24.55 13.65 -21.23
CA ALA A 47 -23.83 13.39 -19.98
C ALA A 47 -24.71 12.84 -18.86
N ARG A 48 -25.88 13.44 -18.64
CA ARG A 48 -26.83 13.00 -17.59
C ARG A 48 -27.38 11.59 -17.81
N SER A 49 -27.48 11.12 -19.05
CA SER A 49 -27.90 9.74 -19.35
C SER A 49 -26.83 8.71 -19.04
N TYR A 50 -25.56 9.13 -18.93
CA TYR A 50 -24.43 8.33 -18.51
C TYR A 50 -24.09 8.51 -17.03
N ARG A 51 -24.97 9.15 -16.24
CA ARG A 51 -24.72 9.29 -14.81
C ARG A 51 -24.68 7.91 -14.16
N THR A 52 -23.69 7.68 -13.31
CA THR A 52 -23.47 6.37 -12.67
C THR A 52 -23.54 6.51 -11.16
N LYS A 53 -24.26 5.60 -10.51
CA LYS A 53 -24.40 5.63 -9.06
C LYS A 53 -23.03 5.39 -8.41
N LEU A 54 -22.68 6.23 -7.44
CA LEU A 54 -21.37 6.27 -6.82
C LEU A 54 -21.46 6.04 -5.31
N LEU A 55 -22.51 6.56 -4.68
CA LEU A 55 -22.74 6.52 -3.25
C LEU A 55 -24.21 6.29 -2.94
N GLU A 56 -24.50 5.57 -1.87
CA GLU A 56 -25.80 5.52 -1.22
C GLU A 56 -25.60 5.71 0.28
N ILE A 57 -26.44 6.55 0.88
CA ILE A 57 -26.43 6.87 2.30
C ILE A 57 -27.77 6.46 2.88
N ASN A 58 -27.74 5.65 3.93
CA ASN A 58 -28.92 5.15 4.61
C ASN A 58 -28.89 5.59 6.07
N GLY A 59 -29.88 6.40 6.47
CA GLY A 59 -30.05 6.91 7.83
C GLY A 59 -30.79 5.94 8.76
N LYS A 60 -31.62 5.05 8.23
CA LYS A 60 -32.38 4.07 9.04
C LYS A 60 -31.50 2.95 9.58
N ASP A 61 -30.57 2.47 8.76
CA ASP A 61 -29.47 1.61 9.18
C ASP A 61 -28.17 2.34 8.82
N PRO A 62 -27.61 3.14 9.75
CA PRO A 62 -26.51 4.07 9.51
C PRO A 62 -25.34 3.41 8.78
N SER A 63 -25.34 3.60 7.47
CA SER A 63 -24.40 2.99 6.56
C SER A 63 -24.18 3.85 5.32
N ILE A 64 -22.97 3.72 4.78
CA ILE A 64 -22.56 4.33 3.52
C ILE A 64 -22.16 3.20 2.59
N ILE A 65 -22.78 3.14 1.42
CA ILE A 65 -22.51 2.15 0.38
C ILE A 65 -21.83 2.87 -0.78
N ILE A 66 -20.58 2.52 -1.03
CA ILE A 66 -19.80 3.03 -2.16
C ILE A 66 -19.89 2.03 -3.31
N GLN A 67 -20.14 2.51 -4.51
CA GLN A 67 -20.02 1.77 -5.78
C GLN A 67 -18.81 2.29 -6.54
N PRO A 68 -17.62 1.68 -6.37
CA PRO A 68 -16.39 2.19 -6.93
C PRO A 68 -16.39 2.04 -8.46
N ILE A 69 -16.16 3.12 -9.19
CA ILE A 69 -16.16 3.12 -10.67
C ILE A 69 -14.85 3.64 -11.26
N SER A 70 -14.57 3.32 -12.52
CA SER A 70 -13.55 4.01 -13.30
C SER A 70 -14.12 5.27 -13.94
N THR A 71 -13.52 6.43 -13.68
CA THR A 71 -13.99 7.73 -14.15
C THR A 71 -13.16 8.28 -15.33
N PHE A 72 -12.13 7.55 -15.75
CA PHE A 72 -11.21 7.96 -16.80
C PHE A 72 -11.73 7.49 -18.16
N GLY A 73 -12.12 8.44 -19.01
CA GLY A 73 -12.75 8.16 -20.30
C GLY A 73 -11.84 7.47 -21.34
N ASP A 74 -10.52 7.53 -21.15
CA ASP A 74 -9.53 6.86 -21.99
C ASP A 74 -9.37 5.36 -21.67
N LYS A 75 -10.10 4.85 -20.67
CA LYS A 75 -10.07 3.44 -20.28
C LYS A 75 -11.29 2.67 -20.79
N ASP A 76 -11.06 1.39 -21.06
CA ASP A 76 -12.08 0.41 -21.46
C ASP A 76 -13.09 0.09 -20.36
N ASP A 77 -12.70 0.32 -19.11
CA ASP A 77 -13.52 0.18 -17.91
C ASP A 77 -14.31 1.46 -17.53
N PHE A 78 -14.31 2.50 -18.38
CA PHE A 78 -15.01 3.76 -18.09
C PHE A 78 -16.48 3.53 -17.67
N LEU A 79 -16.85 4.11 -16.52
CA LEU A 79 -18.12 3.98 -15.81
C LEU A 79 -18.50 2.57 -15.33
N LYS A 80 -17.58 1.59 -15.42
CA LYS A 80 -17.74 0.24 -14.89
C LYS A 80 -17.08 0.10 -13.52
N SER A 81 -17.32 -1.03 -12.85
CA SER A 81 -16.71 -1.35 -11.54
C SER A 81 -15.18 -1.22 -11.61
N LYS A 82 -14.61 -0.57 -10.61
CA LYS A 82 -13.16 -0.32 -10.49
C LYS A 82 -12.35 -1.57 -10.11
N TYR A 83 -13.02 -2.56 -9.55
CA TYR A 83 -12.46 -3.81 -9.08
C TYR A 83 -13.07 -4.99 -9.84
N GLY A 84 -12.48 -6.18 -9.72
CA GLY A 84 -12.89 -7.37 -10.46
C GLY A 84 -14.33 -7.78 -10.18
N LYS A 85 -14.55 -8.64 -9.18
CA LYS A 85 -15.88 -9.10 -8.74
C LYS A 85 -16.51 -8.16 -7.71
N ILE A 86 -15.70 -7.41 -6.96
CA ILE A 86 -16.17 -6.51 -5.90
C ILE A 86 -16.79 -5.24 -6.50
N GLU A 87 -18.11 -5.16 -6.44
CA GLU A 87 -18.90 -4.04 -6.97
C GLU A 87 -19.24 -3.00 -5.89
N ARG A 88 -19.28 -3.40 -4.61
CA ARG A 88 -19.77 -2.57 -3.51
C ARG A 88 -18.87 -2.66 -2.28
N ILE A 89 -18.67 -1.51 -1.63
CA ILE A 89 -18.03 -1.42 -0.32
C ILE A 89 -19.00 -0.73 0.63
N VAL A 90 -19.38 -1.44 1.68
CA VAL A 90 -20.32 -0.96 2.70
C VAL A 90 -19.54 -0.61 3.96
N LEU A 91 -19.71 0.61 4.43
CA LEU A 91 -19.30 1.07 5.74
C LEU A 91 -20.51 1.03 6.67
N GLU A 92 -20.51 0.11 7.63
CA GLU A 92 -21.52 0.07 8.69
C GLU A 92 -21.06 0.88 9.92
N ASP A 93 -22.04 1.20 10.77
CA ASP A 93 -21.85 1.95 12.01
C ASP A 93 -21.28 3.35 11.74
N THR A 94 -21.79 4.02 10.71
CA THR A 94 -21.40 5.38 10.33
C THR A 94 -22.06 6.44 11.21
N GLY A 95 -23.05 6.07 12.04
CA GLY A 95 -23.75 7.01 12.93
C GLY A 95 -22.85 7.77 13.89
N PHE A 96 -21.67 7.24 14.24
CA PHE A 96 -20.67 7.97 15.02
C PHE A 96 -19.87 9.00 14.21
N MET A 97 -19.72 8.80 12.90
CA MET A 97 -19.06 9.75 12.00
C MET A 97 -20.01 10.89 11.61
N PHE A 98 -21.32 10.63 11.70
CA PHE A 98 -22.38 11.50 11.18
C PHE A 98 -23.52 11.67 12.21
N PRO A 99 -23.23 12.12 13.45
CA PRO A 99 -24.25 12.25 14.50
C PRO A 99 -25.32 13.31 14.20
N GLU A 100 -25.04 14.24 13.28
CA GLU A 100 -25.98 15.26 12.81
C GLU A 100 -27.11 14.68 11.93
N PHE A 101 -26.95 13.42 11.49
CA PHE A 101 -27.83 12.73 10.57
C PHE A 101 -28.67 11.63 11.26
N ASP A 102 -28.85 11.73 12.58
CA ASP A 102 -29.75 10.86 13.34
C ASP A 102 -31.19 11.04 12.81
N ASP A 103 -31.72 10.00 12.15
CA ASP A 103 -33.02 9.99 11.44
C ASP A 103 -33.20 10.95 10.26
N THR A 104 -32.15 11.62 9.77
CA THR A 104 -32.20 12.48 8.57
C THR A 104 -31.00 12.25 7.65
N VAL A 105 -31.21 12.24 6.34
CA VAL A 105 -30.12 12.06 5.37
C VAL A 105 -29.67 13.37 4.74
N PRO A 106 -28.39 13.49 4.36
CA PRO A 106 -27.87 14.66 3.66
C PRO A 106 -28.64 14.88 2.35
N SER A 107 -29.18 16.09 2.18
CA SER A 107 -30.01 16.44 1.03
C SER A 107 -29.34 17.41 0.08
N THR A 108 -28.22 18.01 0.47
CA THR A 108 -27.49 19.00 -0.32
C THR A 108 -26.13 18.48 -0.77
N LEU A 109 -25.62 19.04 -1.88
CA LEU A 109 -24.30 18.67 -2.41
C LEU A 109 -23.18 18.96 -1.40
N ASP A 110 -23.26 20.08 -0.68
CA ASP A 110 -22.23 20.47 0.29
C ASP A 110 -22.15 19.48 1.47
N GLU A 111 -23.30 18.99 1.95
CA GLU A 111 -23.36 17.93 2.96
C GLU A 111 -22.73 16.63 2.46
N ILE A 112 -23.00 16.24 1.21
CA ILE A 112 -22.38 15.06 0.60
C ILE A 112 -20.86 15.22 0.50
N LEU A 113 -20.37 16.40 0.10
CA LEU A 113 -18.93 16.66 0.03
C LEU A 113 -18.26 16.63 1.40
N ALA A 114 -18.93 17.13 2.45
CA ALA A 114 -18.45 17.00 3.82
C ALA A 114 -18.32 15.53 4.25
N ILE A 115 -19.31 14.70 3.92
CA ILE A 115 -19.28 13.26 4.19
C ILE A 115 -18.11 12.56 3.48
N LEU A 116 -17.84 12.92 2.22
CA LEU A 116 -16.70 12.38 1.48
C LEU A 116 -15.37 12.79 2.12
N GLU A 117 -15.28 14.02 2.64
CA GLU A 117 -14.10 14.49 3.37
C GLU A 117 -13.91 13.78 4.71
N ASP A 118 -14.99 13.33 5.36
CA ASP A 118 -14.94 12.60 6.62
C ASP A 118 -14.77 11.08 6.46
N LEU A 119 -14.75 10.57 5.23
CA LEU A 119 -14.45 9.16 4.98
C LEU A 119 -13.12 8.74 5.62
N PRO A 120 -13.02 7.48 6.12
CA PRO A 120 -11.80 7.01 6.75
C PRO A 120 -10.57 7.17 5.83
N PRO A 121 -9.36 7.44 6.36
CA PRO A 121 -8.16 7.72 5.55
C PRO A 121 -7.75 6.63 4.55
N ALA A 122 -8.33 5.43 4.66
CA ALA A 122 -8.14 4.35 3.70
C ALA A 122 -8.90 4.54 2.38
N PHE A 123 -9.86 5.46 2.33
CA PHE A 123 -10.75 5.68 1.20
C PHE A 123 -10.29 6.84 0.32
N THR A 124 -10.62 6.72 -0.97
CA THR A 124 -10.55 7.84 -1.90
C THR A 124 -11.72 8.78 -1.62
N LYS A 125 -11.41 10.03 -1.28
CA LYS A 125 -12.40 11.08 -0.96
C LYS A 125 -12.85 11.88 -2.19
N ASP A 126 -11.94 12.01 -3.15
CA ASP A 126 -12.16 12.74 -4.40
C ASP A 126 -12.99 11.87 -5.37
N TYR A 127 -14.25 12.27 -5.60
CA TYR A 127 -15.19 11.53 -6.44
C TYR A 127 -14.75 11.44 -7.90
N ALA A 128 -13.90 12.37 -8.37
CA ALA A 128 -13.36 12.33 -9.73
C ALA A 128 -12.44 11.12 -9.97
N PHE A 129 -12.05 10.41 -8.91
CA PHE A 129 -11.29 9.15 -8.96
C PHE A 129 -12.17 7.92 -8.68
N GLY A 130 -13.50 8.09 -8.68
CA GLY A 130 -14.50 7.02 -8.62
C GLY A 130 -14.65 6.33 -7.27
N LEU A 131 -14.21 6.98 -6.17
CA LEU A 131 -14.25 6.49 -4.79
C LEU A 131 -13.64 5.07 -4.64
N GLY A 132 -13.95 4.41 -3.52
CA GLY A 132 -13.41 3.11 -3.11
C GLY A 132 -12.20 3.23 -2.19
N LEU A 133 -11.39 2.19 -2.09
CA LEU A 133 -10.13 2.24 -1.34
C LEU A 133 -9.06 2.98 -2.14
N ALA A 134 -8.32 3.83 -1.43
CA ALA A 134 -7.16 4.51 -1.99
C ALA A 134 -6.11 3.49 -2.47
N LYS A 135 -5.37 3.85 -3.51
CA LYS A 135 -4.42 2.96 -4.20
C LYS A 135 -3.52 2.12 -3.28
N PRO A 136 -2.94 2.65 -2.18
CA PRO A 136 -2.10 1.86 -1.28
C PRO A 136 -2.82 0.71 -0.57
N TYR A 137 -4.15 0.78 -0.44
CA TYR A 137 -4.97 -0.18 0.29
C TYR A 137 -5.81 -1.08 -0.63
N ARG A 138 -5.65 -0.94 -1.95
CA ARG A 138 -6.35 -1.77 -2.95
C ARG A 138 -6.11 -3.27 -2.74
N PHE A 139 -4.95 -3.65 -2.20
CA PHE A 139 -4.60 -5.03 -1.87
C PHE A 139 -5.62 -5.73 -0.95
N ILE A 140 -6.35 -4.98 -0.12
CA ILE A 140 -7.44 -5.57 0.69
C ILE A 140 -8.54 -6.11 -0.23
N ILE A 141 -8.91 -5.34 -1.25
CA ILE A 141 -9.97 -5.71 -2.19
C ILE A 141 -9.47 -6.84 -3.09
N ASP A 142 -8.26 -6.70 -3.64
CA ASP A 142 -7.69 -7.73 -4.51
C ASP A 142 -7.60 -9.09 -3.79
N ALA A 143 -7.24 -9.10 -2.49
CA ALA A 143 -7.22 -10.33 -1.69
C ALA A 143 -8.62 -10.95 -1.51
N VAL A 144 -9.66 -10.16 -1.25
CA VAL A 144 -11.03 -10.67 -1.15
C VAL A 144 -11.52 -11.20 -2.50
N ASP A 145 -11.20 -10.48 -3.58
CA ASP A 145 -11.55 -10.83 -4.96
C ASP A 145 -10.94 -12.17 -5.41
N GLU A 146 -9.69 -12.43 -4.99
CA GLU A 146 -8.95 -13.65 -5.27
C GLU A 146 -9.43 -14.84 -4.41
N LEU A 147 -9.66 -14.61 -3.12
CA LEU A 147 -9.96 -15.68 -2.16
C LEU A 147 -11.43 -16.06 -2.11
N THR A 148 -12.33 -15.27 -2.69
CA THR A 148 -13.78 -15.46 -2.59
C THR A 148 -14.51 -15.11 -3.88
N ASP A 149 -15.77 -15.52 -3.98
CA ASP A 149 -16.71 -15.09 -5.03
C ASP A 149 -17.69 -14.01 -4.54
N CYS A 150 -17.37 -13.36 -3.42
CA CYS A 150 -18.15 -12.25 -2.91
C CYS A 150 -18.13 -11.09 -3.92
N THR A 151 -19.23 -10.35 -3.99
CA THR A 151 -19.36 -9.13 -4.81
C THR A 151 -19.40 -7.86 -3.96
N GLU A 152 -19.43 -8.01 -2.63
CA GLU A 152 -19.50 -6.89 -1.70
C GLU A 152 -18.57 -7.08 -0.52
N ILE A 153 -17.91 -6.01 -0.09
CA ILE A 153 -17.18 -5.95 1.17
C ILE A 153 -17.99 -5.13 2.17
N VAL A 154 -18.11 -5.62 3.39
CA VAL A 154 -18.78 -4.92 4.49
C VAL A 154 -17.80 -4.72 5.64
N ILE A 155 -17.46 -3.46 5.94
CA ILE A 155 -16.61 -3.09 7.05
C ILE A 155 -17.49 -2.72 8.24
N THR A 156 -17.41 -3.50 9.32
CA THR A 156 -18.35 -3.41 10.44
C THR A 156 -17.66 -3.69 11.79
N SER A 157 -18.21 -3.13 12.87
CA SER A 157 -17.79 -3.50 14.24
C SER A 157 -18.57 -4.69 14.81
N LYS A 158 -19.65 -5.11 14.13
CA LYS A 158 -20.62 -6.07 14.64
C LYS A 158 -20.28 -7.53 14.33
N ARG A 159 -19.33 -7.79 13.42
CA ARG A 159 -18.97 -9.13 12.96
C ARG A 159 -17.47 -9.29 12.79
N ASP A 160 -17.02 -10.53 12.94
CA ASP A 160 -15.66 -10.94 12.63
C ASP A 160 -15.43 -11.01 11.12
N THR A 161 -14.16 -10.99 10.73
CA THR A 161 -13.75 -11.06 9.32
C THR A 161 -14.04 -12.45 8.73
N GLY A 162 -14.74 -12.49 7.61
CA GLY A 162 -15.07 -13.72 6.91
C GLY A 162 -16.27 -13.60 5.97
N PRO A 163 -16.52 -14.63 5.14
CA PRO A 163 -17.67 -14.64 4.23
C PRO A 163 -18.98 -14.73 5.02
N ALA A 164 -20.01 -14.05 4.50
CA ALA A 164 -21.38 -14.23 4.93
C ALA A 164 -21.90 -15.63 4.57
N SER A 165 -22.89 -16.14 5.30
CA SER A 165 -23.51 -17.43 5.01
C SER A 165 -24.18 -17.53 3.63
N ASN A 166 -24.45 -16.39 2.97
CA ASN A 166 -25.01 -16.33 1.63
C ASN A 166 -23.94 -16.08 0.54
N GLU A 167 -22.65 -16.08 0.91
CA GLU A 167 -21.45 -15.95 0.06
C GLU A 167 -21.38 -14.72 -0.87
N LYS A 168 -22.37 -13.83 -0.83
CA LYS A 168 -22.38 -12.58 -1.60
C LYS A 168 -21.52 -11.49 -0.95
N ARG A 169 -21.44 -11.50 0.37
CA ARG A 169 -20.79 -10.46 1.18
C ARG A 169 -19.60 -11.03 1.92
N PHE A 170 -18.52 -10.27 1.94
CA PHE A 170 -17.37 -10.53 2.79
C PHE A 170 -17.32 -9.48 3.90
N TYR A 171 -17.42 -9.93 5.14
CA TYR A 171 -17.27 -9.05 6.30
C TYR A 171 -15.80 -8.85 6.61
N ILE A 172 -15.41 -7.61 6.90
CA ILE A 172 -14.12 -7.26 7.47
C ILE A 172 -14.40 -6.53 8.78
N SER A 173 -13.90 -7.08 9.89
CA SER A 173 -14.03 -6.40 11.17
C SER A 173 -13.27 -5.06 11.14
N LYS A 174 -13.79 -4.01 11.79
CA LYS A 174 -13.08 -2.72 11.89
C LYS A 174 -11.66 -2.87 12.44
N LYS A 175 -11.45 -3.83 13.35
CA LYS A 175 -10.14 -4.14 13.94
C LYS A 175 -9.16 -4.64 12.89
N ASP A 176 -9.57 -5.61 12.07
CA ASP A 176 -8.69 -6.20 11.04
C ASP A 176 -8.45 -5.23 9.89
N PHE A 177 -9.46 -4.44 9.52
CA PHE A 177 -9.29 -3.36 8.54
C PHE A 177 -8.24 -2.33 8.99
N GLU A 178 -8.31 -1.88 10.25
CA GLU A 178 -7.32 -0.95 10.80
C GLU A 178 -5.93 -1.58 10.95
N LEU A 179 -5.85 -2.86 11.32
CA LEU A 179 -4.58 -3.59 11.36
C LEU A 179 -3.95 -3.65 9.97
N ALA A 180 -4.71 -4.04 8.94
CA ALA A 180 -4.25 -4.07 7.56
C ALA A 180 -3.77 -2.69 7.09
N ARG A 181 -4.57 -1.64 7.34
CA ARG A 181 -4.22 -0.25 7.01
C ARG A 181 -2.91 0.20 7.66
N ARG A 182 -2.72 -0.08 8.95
CA ARG A 182 -1.50 0.30 9.69
C ARG A 182 -0.28 -0.47 9.20
N SER A 183 -0.43 -1.77 8.96
CA SER A 183 0.65 -2.62 8.42
C SER A 183 1.11 -2.14 7.05
N MET A 184 0.17 -1.88 6.13
CA MET A 184 0.48 -1.35 4.79
C MET A 184 1.16 0.03 4.86
N ASN A 185 0.69 0.92 5.75
CA ASN A 185 1.34 2.22 5.95
C ASN A 185 2.75 2.08 6.51
N SER A 186 2.99 1.16 7.44
CA SER A 186 4.32 0.88 7.97
C SER A 186 5.29 0.44 6.86
N ILE A 187 4.86 -0.54 6.05
CA ILE A 187 5.63 -1.05 4.91
C ILE A 187 5.91 0.07 3.90
N GLY A 188 4.89 0.82 3.51
CA GLY A 188 5.01 1.92 2.56
C GLY A 188 5.95 3.03 3.05
N ASN A 189 5.84 3.42 4.32
CA ASN A 189 6.70 4.45 4.91
C ASN A 189 8.17 3.99 4.97
N LEU A 190 8.41 2.74 5.34
CA LEU A 190 9.76 2.17 5.36
C LEU A 190 10.38 2.20 3.96
N ALA A 191 9.65 1.71 2.95
CA ALA A 191 10.09 1.69 1.56
C ALA A 191 10.33 3.11 1.00
N GLN A 192 9.38 4.03 1.20
CA GLN A 192 9.51 5.41 0.70
C GLN A 192 10.68 6.16 1.33
N THR A 193 11.02 5.87 2.58
CA THR A 193 12.18 6.48 3.23
C THR A 193 13.48 6.02 2.55
N ALA A 194 13.58 4.74 2.19
CA ALA A 194 14.71 4.23 1.41
C ALA A 194 14.78 4.88 0.02
N VAL A 195 13.66 4.87 -0.71
CA VAL A 195 13.55 5.47 -2.05
C VAL A 195 13.93 6.95 -2.05
N ARG A 196 13.49 7.72 -1.04
CA ARG A 196 13.83 9.15 -0.91
C ARG A 196 15.32 9.37 -0.69
N ALA A 197 15.97 8.56 0.14
CA ALA A 197 17.41 8.67 0.37
C ALA A 197 18.20 8.43 -0.92
N VAL A 198 17.84 7.39 -1.68
CA VAL A 198 18.48 7.06 -2.96
C VAL A 198 18.23 8.15 -4.00
N ARG A 199 16.98 8.55 -4.21
CA ARG A 199 16.63 9.60 -5.20
C ARG A 199 17.30 10.93 -4.88
N GLY A 200 17.36 11.29 -3.60
CA GLY A 200 18.02 12.52 -3.16
C GLY A 200 19.51 12.52 -3.50
N ALA A 201 20.22 11.43 -3.20
CA ALA A 201 21.63 11.30 -3.52
C ALA A 201 21.89 11.24 -5.04
N VAL A 202 21.07 10.52 -5.81
CA VAL A 202 21.20 10.48 -7.28
C VAL A 202 21.02 11.87 -7.88
N ALA A 203 19.96 12.60 -7.48
CA ALA A 203 19.72 13.95 -7.99
C ALA A 203 20.85 14.92 -7.60
N HIS A 204 21.35 14.82 -6.36
CA HIS A 204 22.49 15.61 -5.91
C HIS A 204 23.74 15.31 -6.75
N ASN A 205 24.10 14.04 -6.93
CA ASN A 205 25.35 13.65 -7.57
C ASN A 205 25.39 14.01 -9.06
N ILE A 206 24.25 13.87 -9.77
CA ILE A 206 24.13 14.34 -11.16
C ILE A 206 24.47 15.83 -11.28
N LEU A 207 24.06 16.65 -10.30
CA LEU A 207 24.36 18.09 -10.29
C LEU A 207 25.78 18.37 -9.77
N ALA A 208 26.24 17.63 -8.75
CA ALA A 208 27.56 17.79 -8.15
C ALA A 208 28.68 17.55 -9.19
N GLU A 209 28.56 16.52 -10.03
CA GLU A 209 29.49 16.28 -11.15
C GLU A 209 29.59 17.48 -12.11
N ARG A 210 28.46 18.13 -12.41
CA ARG A 210 28.42 19.29 -13.32
C ARG A 210 28.98 20.55 -12.68
N LEU A 211 28.96 20.63 -11.37
CA LEU A 211 29.41 21.78 -10.58
C LEU A 211 30.82 21.59 -10.00
N GLY A 212 31.43 20.40 -10.18
CA GLY A 212 32.75 20.09 -9.63
C GLY A 212 32.75 19.99 -8.09
N ILE A 213 31.64 19.59 -7.49
CA ILE A 213 31.47 19.42 -6.05
C ILE A 213 31.48 17.92 -5.71
N ASP A 214 31.87 17.57 -4.49
CA ASP A 214 31.95 16.19 -4.01
C ASP A 214 30.61 15.44 -4.08
N LEU A 215 30.71 14.15 -4.40
CA LEU A 215 29.57 13.23 -4.45
C LEU A 215 29.15 12.80 -3.05
N VAL A 216 27.86 12.54 -2.89
CA VAL A 216 27.24 12.12 -1.63
C VAL A 216 26.72 10.69 -1.76
N GLU A 217 27.01 9.84 -0.78
CA GLU A 217 26.38 8.53 -0.68
C GLU A 217 24.96 8.64 -0.10
N PRO A 218 23.99 7.85 -0.58
CA PRO A 218 22.66 7.81 0.02
C PRO A 218 22.75 7.42 1.49
N GLN A 219 22.07 8.16 2.35
CA GLN A 219 22.01 7.79 3.77
C GLN A 219 21.23 6.49 3.96
N VAL A 220 21.98 5.42 4.20
CA VAL A 220 21.44 4.10 4.49
C VAL A 220 20.92 4.13 5.93
N GLY A 221 19.60 3.97 6.09
CA GLY A 221 19.01 3.91 7.43
C GLY A 221 19.46 2.65 8.18
N ARG A 222 19.22 2.60 9.49
CA ARG A 222 19.63 1.47 10.35
C ARG A 222 18.88 0.16 10.07
N HIS A 223 17.78 0.19 9.31
CA HIS A 223 16.93 -0.98 9.10
C HIS A 223 17.51 -1.95 8.06
N PRO A 224 17.63 -3.27 8.34
CA PRO A 224 18.29 -4.24 7.46
C PRO A 224 17.73 -4.28 6.03
N TYR A 225 16.40 -4.29 5.88
CA TYR A 225 15.76 -4.25 4.57
C TYR A 225 16.01 -2.94 3.81
N ARG A 226 16.16 -1.80 4.51
CA ARG A 226 16.51 -0.53 3.86
C ARG A 226 17.94 -0.54 3.35
N LYS A 227 18.86 -1.21 4.08
CA LYS A 227 20.23 -1.43 3.61
C LYS A 227 20.24 -2.29 2.34
N LEU A 228 19.60 -3.46 2.38
CA LEU A 228 19.46 -4.36 1.22
C LEU A 228 18.82 -3.67 0.00
N PHE A 229 17.69 -2.99 0.16
CA PHE A 229 17.05 -2.26 -0.95
C PHE A 229 17.95 -1.16 -1.52
N THR A 230 18.72 -0.46 -0.68
CA THR A 230 19.65 0.58 -1.12
C THR A 230 20.83 -0.03 -1.89
N ALA A 231 21.43 -1.11 -1.36
CA ALA A 231 22.55 -1.82 -2.00
C ALA A 231 22.14 -2.41 -3.36
N VAL A 232 21.00 -3.11 -3.44
CA VAL A 232 20.47 -3.65 -4.70
C VAL A 232 20.16 -2.54 -5.70
N SER A 233 19.59 -1.41 -5.26
CA SER A 233 19.30 -0.28 -6.15
C SER A 233 20.55 0.45 -6.66
N GLN A 234 21.68 0.32 -5.96
CA GLN A 234 22.97 0.86 -6.37
C GLN A 234 23.77 -0.12 -7.25
N GLY A 235 23.24 -1.31 -7.54
CA GLY A 235 23.96 -2.35 -8.28
C GLY A 235 25.16 -2.92 -7.53
N LYS A 236 25.20 -2.78 -6.20
CA LYS A 236 26.26 -3.36 -5.37
C LYS A 236 25.97 -4.86 -5.18
N GLU A 237 26.83 -5.71 -5.75
CA GLU A 237 26.81 -7.17 -5.51
C GLU A 237 27.58 -7.56 -4.24
N GLU A 238 28.56 -6.74 -3.83
CA GLU A 238 29.34 -6.96 -2.61
C GLU A 238 28.75 -6.19 -1.43
N LEU A 239 28.45 -6.92 -0.36
CA LEU A 239 28.02 -6.38 0.93
C LEU A 239 29.25 -5.80 1.66
N SER A 240 29.15 -4.55 2.13
CA SER A 240 30.15 -3.96 3.03
C SER A 240 30.23 -4.74 4.36
N ASP A 241 31.34 -4.61 5.09
CA ASP A 241 31.55 -5.30 6.38
C ASP A 241 30.40 -5.06 7.37
N ASP A 242 29.87 -3.83 7.42
CA ASP A 242 28.71 -3.47 8.25
C ASP A 242 27.40 -4.13 7.79
N GLU A 243 27.26 -4.40 6.49
CA GLU A 243 26.11 -5.09 5.90
C GLU A 243 26.20 -6.60 6.12
N GLN A 244 27.39 -7.18 5.95
CA GLN A 244 27.67 -8.57 6.29
C GLN A 244 27.38 -8.83 7.78
N ALA A 245 27.85 -7.97 8.67
CA ALA A 245 27.58 -8.07 10.11
C ALA A 245 26.08 -7.96 10.45
N ALA A 246 25.34 -7.08 9.77
CA ALA A 246 23.90 -6.95 9.99
C ALA A 246 23.12 -8.19 9.52
N ILE A 247 23.50 -8.78 8.39
CA ILE A 247 22.89 -10.02 7.87
C ILE A 247 23.21 -11.19 8.80
N LEU A 248 24.47 -11.34 9.21
CA LEU A 248 24.88 -12.38 10.16
C LEU A 248 24.13 -12.27 11.49
N ASN A 249 23.95 -11.06 12.02
CA ASN A 249 23.16 -10.84 13.23
C ASN A 249 21.68 -11.17 13.03
N ALA A 250 21.08 -10.79 11.90
CA ALA A 250 19.69 -11.15 11.60
C ALA A 250 19.52 -12.67 11.48
N MET A 251 20.43 -13.35 10.78
CA MET A 251 20.43 -14.81 10.66
C MET A 251 20.61 -15.50 12.02
N SER A 252 21.51 -14.98 12.86
CA SER A 252 21.72 -15.49 14.23
C SER A 252 20.47 -15.36 15.09
N ASN A 253 19.79 -14.20 15.03
CA ASN A 253 18.55 -13.95 15.79
C ASN A 253 17.39 -14.85 15.38
N HIS A 254 17.38 -15.32 14.13
CA HIS A 254 16.33 -16.21 13.59
C HIS A 254 16.81 -17.67 13.40
N ALA A 255 17.99 -18.04 13.91
CA ALA A 255 18.59 -19.35 13.64
C ALA A 255 17.71 -20.52 14.11
N ALA A 256 16.99 -20.37 15.23
CA ALA A 256 16.07 -21.39 15.74
C ALA A 256 14.86 -21.60 14.82
N GLU A 257 14.22 -20.51 14.35
CA GLU A 257 13.10 -20.59 13.40
C GLU A 257 13.56 -21.18 12.04
N ILE A 258 14.76 -20.83 11.58
CA ILE A 258 15.35 -21.37 10.36
C ILE A 258 15.64 -22.87 10.51
N ALA A 259 16.15 -23.31 11.67
CA ALA A 259 16.42 -24.72 11.94
C ALA A 259 15.14 -25.56 11.95
N GLU A 260 14.02 -25.01 12.43
CA GLU A 260 12.72 -25.68 12.42
C GLU A 260 12.11 -25.75 11.01
N ALA A 261 12.17 -24.65 10.26
CA ALA A 261 11.51 -24.55 8.95
C ALA A 261 12.33 -25.17 7.80
N GLN A 262 13.67 -25.05 7.86
CA GLN A 262 14.58 -25.42 6.76
C GLN A 262 15.91 -26.03 7.28
N PRO A 263 15.86 -27.19 7.97
CA PRO A 263 17.04 -27.80 8.59
C PRO A 263 18.15 -28.16 7.60
N GLU A 264 17.79 -28.63 6.39
CA GLU A 264 18.78 -29.03 5.37
C GLU A 264 19.55 -27.82 4.80
N THR A 265 18.87 -26.70 4.56
CA THR A 265 19.49 -25.46 4.09
C THR A 265 20.48 -24.91 5.12
N LEU A 266 20.10 -24.95 6.40
CA LEU A 266 20.97 -24.51 7.49
C LEU A 266 22.20 -25.43 7.66
N ALA A 267 22.01 -26.74 7.54
CA ALA A 267 23.10 -27.71 7.59
C ALA A 267 24.08 -27.52 6.43
N LYS A 268 23.58 -27.29 5.21
CA LYS A 268 24.41 -26.99 4.04
C LYS A 268 25.19 -25.69 4.23
N LEU A 269 24.53 -24.61 4.66
CA LEU A 269 25.18 -23.33 4.90
C LEU A 269 26.29 -23.45 5.95
N ARG A 270 26.05 -24.21 7.04
CA ARG A 270 27.08 -24.50 8.03
C ARG A 270 28.29 -25.20 7.39
N GLY A 271 28.06 -26.20 6.55
CA GLY A 271 29.13 -26.89 5.81
C GLY A 271 29.91 -25.95 4.89
N ASP A 272 29.22 -25.08 4.16
CA ASP A 272 29.85 -24.08 3.29
C ASP A 272 30.71 -23.08 4.09
N ILE A 273 30.23 -22.62 5.26
CA ILE A 273 30.99 -21.74 6.17
C ILE A 273 32.22 -22.44 6.76
N GLU A 274 32.06 -23.70 7.21
CA GLU A 274 33.16 -24.50 7.74
C GLU A 274 34.25 -24.69 6.67
N LEU A 275 33.87 -24.99 5.42
CA LEU A 275 34.81 -25.14 4.31
C LEU A 275 35.61 -23.87 4.05
N VAL A 276 34.95 -22.72 3.91
CA VAL A 276 35.62 -21.43 3.66
C VAL A 276 36.53 -21.04 4.84
N THR A 277 36.11 -21.35 6.06
CA THR A 277 36.90 -21.09 7.27
C THR A 277 38.15 -21.96 7.30
N LEU A 278 38.04 -23.25 6.96
CA LEU A 278 39.17 -24.16 6.84
C LEU A 278 40.15 -23.72 5.75
N GLU A 279 39.66 -23.31 4.57
CA GLU A 279 40.50 -22.79 3.49
C GLU A 279 41.29 -21.54 3.91
N LYS A 280 40.64 -20.59 4.59
CA LYS A 280 41.34 -19.42 5.14
C LYS A 280 42.38 -19.79 6.20
N LEU A 281 42.08 -20.77 7.05
CA LEU A 281 43.00 -21.24 8.09
C LEU A 281 44.22 -21.93 7.47
N ILE A 282 44.03 -22.74 6.43
CA ILE A 282 45.11 -23.34 5.64
C ILE A 282 45.97 -22.26 4.98
N GLN A 283 45.38 -21.27 4.31
CA GLN A 283 46.13 -20.18 3.68
C GLN A 283 46.96 -19.37 4.68
N GLN A 284 46.40 -19.09 5.87
CA GLN A 284 47.14 -18.43 6.94
C GLN A 284 48.29 -19.31 7.44
N TYR A 285 48.05 -20.60 7.64
CA TYR A 285 49.07 -21.55 8.06
C TYR A 285 50.22 -21.67 7.04
N GLU A 286 49.92 -21.79 5.74
CA GLU A 286 50.90 -21.82 4.65
C GLU A 286 51.72 -20.53 4.59
N THR A 287 51.06 -19.38 4.76
CA THR A 287 51.72 -18.07 4.81
C THR A 287 52.69 -17.99 6.00
N MET A 288 52.29 -18.51 7.17
CA MET A 288 53.13 -18.57 8.35
C MET A 288 54.31 -19.53 8.18
N LEU A 289 54.14 -20.67 7.50
CA LEU A 289 55.22 -21.62 7.18
C LEU A 289 56.29 -21.02 6.26
N GLY A 290 55.89 -20.13 5.35
CA GLY A 290 56.80 -19.39 4.47
C GLY A 290 57.62 -18.30 5.17
N GLN A 291 57.34 -18.01 6.44
CA GLN A 291 57.97 -16.95 7.22
C GLN A 291 58.77 -17.52 8.40
N LYS A 292 59.92 -16.92 8.73
CA LYS A 292 60.61 -17.20 10.00
C LYS A 292 59.91 -16.47 11.15
N LEU A 293 58.87 -17.07 11.68
CA LEU A 293 58.12 -16.55 12.83
C LEU A 293 58.65 -17.13 14.15
N ALA A 294 58.60 -16.33 15.21
CA ALA A 294 58.91 -16.78 16.56
C ALA A 294 57.79 -17.69 17.10
N GLU A 295 58.15 -18.57 18.04
CA GLU A 295 57.27 -19.63 18.57
C GLU A 295 56.00 -19.08 19.24
N ASP A 296 56.11 -17.92 19.89
CA ASP A 296 54.98 -17.19 20.48
C ASP A 296 53.86 -16.91 19.46
N ARG A 297 54.25 -16.59 18.23
CA ARG A 297 53.32 -16.30 17.14
C ARG A 297 52.66 -17.55 16.57
N TRP A 298 53.32 -18.71 16.68
CA TRP A 298 52.72 -20.01 16.35
C TRP A 298 51.75 -20.46 17.44
N GLN A 299 52.07 -20.21 18.71
CA GLN A 299 51.19 -20.54 19.83
C GLN A 299 49.91 -19.68 19.87
N ALA A 300 49.95 -18.44 19.37
CA ALA A 300 48.75 -17.59 19.28
C ALA A 300 47.80 -17.95 18.12
N PHE A 301 48.24 -18.80 17.17
CA PHE A 301 47.46 -19.21 16.00
C PHE A 301 46.62 -20.48 16.25
N PHE A 302 47.04 -21.33 17.20
CA PHE A 302 46.38 -22.58 17.58
C PHE A 302 45.65 -22.45 18.91
#